data_AF-A0A7G9L5C0-F1
#
_entry.id   AF-A0A7G9L5C0-F1
#
_cell.length_a   1.000
_cell.length_b   1.000
_cell.length_c   1.000
_cell.angle_alpha   90.00
_cell.angle_beta   90.00
_cell.angle_gamma   90.00
#
_symmetry.space_group_name_H-M   'P 1'
#
loop_
_entity.id
_entity.type
_entity.pdbx_description
1 polymer ?
#
loop_
_entity_poly.entity_id
_entity_poly.type
_entity_poly.pdbx_seq_one_letter_code
_entity_poly.pdbx_strand_id
1 'polypeptide(L)'
;MSALLYSALLLQTAQPIDPAALPVEAAVAPVPADVAIDLPQPAVEVASWDLAQVEERQAADAPLPNDDDRDDEVIGDADDYSAHTFWTQAKSIPWRLGGAAAVITATGFANWDWGSSRFRFNNEGLFGRDTASLGMDKLGHAWSSYVLAEFFADGIETGPANRKSAAYTGAILSMGLMTYIEVFDGFSAEHGFSIEDLAVDTAGALLSVARRSIPGLQDKLDFRLLYVPSGGFDSILSCFPKPFCDKDGKKVRSPITDYSGQRYLMALKLAGFDRFKRSPLRLVELHGGYYARGFTQEDRDAGKPLRRRLFFGLGLNVGELLFPNRERGIKGAAKWALDYIQLPYTAIHSK
;
A
#
# COMPACT_ATOMS: atom_id res chain seq x y z
N MET A 1 -10.15 17.05 -1.67
CA MET A 1 -9.69 17.42 -3.03
C MET A 1 -8.92 18.72 -2.97
N SER A 2 -7.59 18.68 -2.81
CA SER A 2 -6.65 19.78 -3.10
C SER A 2 -5.27 19.40 -2.55
N ALA A 3 -4.49 18.71 -3.39
CA ALA A 3 -3.04 18.52 -3.24
C ALA A 3 -2.44 18.01 -4.56
N LEU A 4 -3.23 17.29 -5.38
CA LEU A 4 -2.80 16.77 -6.69
C LEU A 4 -2.91 17.76 -7.86
N LEU A 5 -3.50 18.94 -7.65
CA LEU A 5 -3.71 19.95 -8.72
C LEU A 5 -2.58 20.99 -8.84
N TYR A 6 -1.67 21.09 -7.87
CA TYR A 6 -0.65 22.16 -7.88
C TYR A 6 0.67 21.78 -8.57
N SER A 7 0.95 20.49 -8.76
CA SER A 7 2.19 20.04 -9.43
C SER A 7 2.09 20.00 -10.96
N ALA A 8 0.89 20.19 -11.53
CA ALA A 8 0.66 20.10 -12.98
C ALA A 8 0.72 21.45 -13.72
N LEU A 9 0.89 22.58 -13.04
CA LEU A 9 0.80 23.92 -13.65
C LEU A 9 2.15 24.54 -14.05
N LEU A 10 3.29 23.87 -13.80
CA LEU A 10 4.63 24.38 -14.14
C LEU A 10 5.28 23.75 -15.38
N LEU A 11 4.59 22.86 -16.10
CA LEU A 11 5.13 22.19 -17.30
C LEU A 11 4.43 22.58 -18.61
N GLN A 12 3.85 23.80 -18.68
CA GLN A 12 2.98 24.20 -19.79
C GLN A 12 3.57 25.24 -20.76
N THR A 13 4.89 25.46 -20.80
CA THR A 13 5.50 26.43 -21.74
C THR A 13 6.66 25.92 -22.60
N ALA A 14 6.97 24.63 -22.61
CA ALA A 14 7.97 24.10 -23.55
C ALA A 14 7.31 23.68 -24.87
N GLN A 15 7.45 24.50 -25.92
CA GLN A 15 7.14 24.12 -27.30
C GLN A 15 8.12 23.03 -27.78
N PRO A 16 7.68 22.07 -28.61
CA PRO A 16 8.55 20.99 -29.10
C PRO A 16 9.61 21.52 -30.08
N ILE A 17 10.86 21.13 -29.87
CA ILE A 17 11.99 21.42 -30.78
C ILE A 17 12.01 20.37 -31.90
N ASP A 18 12.09 20.83 -33.14
CA ASP A 18 12.19 20.02 -34.36
C ASP A 18 13.59 19.36 -34.48
N PRO A 19 13.69 18.02 -34.53
CA PRO A 19 14.96 17.31 -34.63
C PRO A 19 15.66 17.43 -36.00
N ALA A 20 15.07 18.09 -37.00
CA ALA A 20 15.66 18.23 -38.34
C ALA A 20 16.61 19.44 -38.52
N ALA A 21 16.87 20.24 -37.49
CA ALA A 21 17.60 21.52 -37.61
C ALA A 21 19.06 21.53 -37.09
N LEU A 22 19.69 20.37 -36.85
CA LEU A 22 21.09 20.35 -36.37
C LEU A 22 22.08 20.22 -37.54
N PRO A 23 22.98 21.20 -37.77
CA PRO A 23 24.03 21.08 -38.76
C PRO A 23 25.13 20.11 -38.30
N VAL A 24 25.60 19.31 -39.25
CA VAL A 24 26.69 18.36 -39.12
C VAL A 24 28.04 19.10 -39.21
N GLU A 25 29.00 18.64 -38.41
CA GLU A 25 30.45 18.88 -38.50
C GLU A 25 31.02 20.23 -38.02
N ALA A 26 31.64 20.21 -36.84
CA ALA A 26 32.79 21.06 -36.51
C ALA A 26 33.78 20.28 -35.62
N ALA A 27 35.04 20.25 -36.05
CA ALA A 27 36.14 19.51 -35.46
C ALA A 27 36.46 19.92 -34.01
N VAL A 28 36.77 18.93 -33.16
CA VAL A 28 37.23 19.14 -31.78
C VAL A 28 38.72 19.48 -31.80
N ALA A 29 39.08 20.70 -31.38
CA ALA A 29 40.46 21.08 -31.07
C ALA A 29 40.87 20.53 -29.68
N PRO A 30 42.15 20.17 -29.44
CA PRO A 30 42.60 19.69 -28.15
C PRO A 30 42.65 20.82 -27.11
N VAL A 31 42.15 20.55 -25.92
CA VAL A 31 42.17 21.44 -24.75
C VAL A 31 43.59 21.46 -24.16
N PRO A 32 44.18 22.64 -23.86
CA PRO A 32 45.47 22.71 -23.19
C PRO A 32 45.34 22.23 -21.74
N ALA A 33 46.30 21.41 -21.32
CA ALA A 33 46.51 21.14 -19.90
C ALA A 33 46.95 22.46 -19.25
N ASP A 34 46.32 22.79 -18.11
CA ASP A 34 46.60 23.91 -17.21
C ASP A 34 45.48 24.97 -17.17
N VAL A 35 44.31 24.56 -16.66
CA VAL A 35 43.31 25.48 -16.08
C VAL A 35 43.01 24.99 -14.66
N ALA A 36 43.52 25.71 -13.66
CA ALA A 36 43.13 25.53 -12.28
C ALA A 36 41.69 26.00 -12.09
N ILE A 37 40.78 25.07 -11.79
CA ILE A 37 39.40 25.37 -11.39
C ILE A 37 39.41 25.49 -9.87
N ASP A 38 39.29 26.71 -9.37
CA ASP A 38 39.05 26.98 -7.95
C ASP A 38 37.59 26.63 -7.61
N LEU A 39 37.39 25.51 -6.92
CA LEU A 39 36.07 25.05 -6.48
C LEU A 39 35.79 25.59 -5.08
N PRO A 40 34.65 26.28 -4.84
CA PRO A 40 34.31 26.77 -3.52
C PRO A 40 34.09 25.60 -2.55
N GLN A 41 34.77 25.65 -1.41
CA GLN A 41 34.63 24.70 -0.31
C GLN A 41 33.22 24.80 0.30
N PRO A 42 32.50 23.68 0.53
CA PRO A 42 31.25 23.74 1.27
C PRO A 42 31.54 23.93 2.76
N ALA A 43 31.03 25.01 3.34
CA ALA A 43 30.94 25.17 4.79
C ALA A 43 29.96 24.12 5.31
N VAL A 44 30.49 23.07 5.94
CA VAL A 44 29.70 22.12 6.72
C VAL A 44 29.48 22.75 8.09
N GLU A 45 28.32 23.38 8.28
CA GLU A 45 27.84 23.73 9.62
C GLU A 45 27.30 22.44 10.26
N VAL A 46 28.12 21.81 11.09
CA VAL A 46 27.71 20.67 11.91
C VAL A 46 26.75 21.22 12.97
N ALA A 47 25.44 20.98 12.79
CA ALA A 47 24.46 21.27 13.81
C ALA A 47 24.84 20.52 15.10
N SER A 48 25.32 21.25 16.11
CA SER A 48 25.55 20.71 17.44
C SER A 48 24.20 20.41 18.08
N TRP A 49 23.94 19.13 18.32
CA TRP A 49 22.77 18.69 19.07
C TRP A 49 22.93 19.14 20.53
N ASP A 50 22.21 20.20 20.89
CA ASP A 50 22.15 20.66 22.27
C ASP A 50 21.31 19.68 23.08
N LEU A 51 21.97 18.96 24.01
CA LEU A 51 21.35 17.95 24.88
C LEU A 51 20.27 18.56 25.79
N ALA A 52 20.26 19.88 25.98
CA ALA A 52 19.24 20.58 26.75
C ALA A 52 17.83 20.50 26.11
N GLN A 53 17.73 20.43 24.77
CA GLN A 53 16.42 20.27 24.10
C GLN A 53 15.79 18.88 24.27
N VAL A 54 16.54 17.91 24.80
CA VAL A 54 16.04 16.55 25.09
C VAL A 54 15.40 16.49 26.48
N GLU A 55 15.87 17.30 27.45
CA GLU A 55 15.29 17.37 28.80
C GLU A 55 13.97 18.14 28.81
N GLU A 56 13.83 19.19 27.98
CA GLU A 56 12.56 19.93 27.85
C GLU A 56 11.42 19.06 27.24
N ARG A 57 11.78 18.02 26.47
CA ARG A 57 10.81 17.01 25.97
C ARG A 57 10.24 16.12 27.07
N GLN A 58 10.88 16.00 28.22
CA GLN A 58 10.34 15.24 29.36
C GLN A 58 9.32 16.07 30.16
N ALA A 59 9.36 17.40 30.07
CA ALA A 59 8.41 18.29 30.74
C ALA A 59 7.10 18.46 29.95
N ALA A 60 7.10 18.22 28.64
CA ALA A 60 5.93 18.32 27.77
C ALA A 60 4.98 17.09 27.84
N ASP A 61 5.38 16.02 28.54
CA ASP A 61 4.58 14.82 28.80
C ASP A 61 3.90 14.83 30.19
N ALA A 62 3.81 16.00 30.84
CA ALA A 62 2.98 16.16 32.03
C ALA A 62 1.49 15.92 31.68
N PRO A 63 0.71 15.20 32.51
CA PRO A 63 -0.72 15.02 32.26
C PRO A 63 -1.39 16.39 32.19
N LEU A 64 -2.11 16.64 31.09
CA LEU A 64 -2.98 17.81 30.98
C LEU A 64 -4.02 17.76 32.11
N PRO A 65 -4.44 18.92 32.67
CA PRO A 65 -5.48 18.94 33.70
C PRO A 65 -6.77 18.30 33.15
N ASN A 66 -7.43 17.49 33.98
CA ASN A 66 -8.77 16.97 33.70
C ASN A 66 -9.74 18.14 33.51
N ASP A 67 -10.07 18.46 32.25
CA ASP A 67 -11.33 19.11 31.89
C ASP A 67 -12.40 18.01 31.81
N ASP A 68 -12.88 17.60 32.97
CA ASP A 68 -14.09 16.82 33.15
C ASP A 68 -15.27 17.79 33.00
N ASP A 69 -15.85 17.88 31.80
CA ASP A 69 -17.22 18.37 31.49
C ASP A 69 -17.51 18.39 29.97
N ARG A 70 -17.08 17.36 29.24
CA ARG A 70 -17.61 17.06 27.90
C ARG A 70 -18.10 15.63 27.88
N ASP A 71 -19.41 15.46 27.81
CA ASP A 71 -20.10 14.20 27.52
C ASP A 71 -19.82 13.76 26.06
N ASP A 72 -18.53 13.58 25.71
CA ASP A 72 -18.13 12.87 24.51
C ASP A 72 -18.38 11.39 24.79
N GLU A 73 -19.58 10.92 24.43
CA GLU A 73 -20.00 9.53 24.49
C GLU A 73 -18.89 8.63 23.91
N VAL A 74 -18.14 7.96 24.78
CA VAL A 74 -17.04 7.07 24.39
C VAL A 74 -17.68 5.87 23.69
N ILE A 75 -17.72 5.91 22.35
CA ILE A 75 -18.37 4.88 21.54
C ILE A 75 -17.55 3.58 21.58
N GLY A 76 -17.96 2.69 22.48
CA GLY A 76 -17.78 1.24 22.45
C GLY A 76 -16.38 0.74 22.78
N ASP A 77 -16.19 0.31 24.03
CA ASP A 77 -15.17 -0.69 24.36
C ASP A 77 -15.49 -2.01 23.61
N ALA A 78 -14.47 -2.79 23.28
CA ALA A 78 -14.61 -4.06 22.56
C ALA A 78 -15.52 -5.06 23.28
N ASP A 79 -15.57 -4.95 24.60
CA ASP A 79 -16.31 -5.85 25.49
C ASP A 79 -17.83 -5.60 25.44
N ASP A 80 -18.28 -4.49 24.84
CA ASP A 80 -19.69 -4.14 24.60
C ASP A 80 -19.99 -3.89 23.10
N TYR A 81 -19.27 -4.62 22.23
CA TYR A 81 -19.50 -4.49 20.79
C TYR A 81 -20.87 -5.04 20.40
N SER A 82 -21.73 -4.15 19.88
CA SER A 82 -23.12 -4.44 19.55
C SER A 82 -23.47 -4.01 18.13
N ALA A 83 -24.65 -4.42 17.66
CA ALA A 83 -25.18 -3.94 16.38
C ALA A 83 -25.34 -2.41 16.36
N HIS A 84 -25.68 -1.80 17.51
CA HIS A 84 -25.76 -0.34 17.63
C HIS A 84 -24.39 0.30 17.38
N THR A 85 -23.33 -0.20 18.04
CA THR A 85 -21.95 0.26 17.84
C THR A 85 -21.54 0.16 16.37
N PHE A 86 -21.78 -0.99 15.74
CA PHE A 86 -21.49 -1.19 14.32
C PHE A 86 -22.18 -0.14 13.44
N TRP A 87 -23.49 0.04 13.57
CA TRP A 87 -24.23 0.96 12.70
C TRP A 87 -23.83 2.42 12.92
N THR A 88 -23.56 2.81 14.17
CA THR A 88 -23.10 4.16 14.49
C THR A 88 -21.73 4.43 13.89
N GLN A 89 -20.79 3.48 14.02
CA GLN A 89 -19.46 3.59 13.43
C GLN A 89 -19.47 3.53 11.89
N ALA A 90 -20.27 2.66 11.28
CA ALA A 90 -20.39 2.60 9.81
C ALA A 90 -20.97 3.91 9.23
N LYS A 91 -21.94 4.52 9.92
CA LYS A 91 -22.55 5.79 9.50
C LYS A 91 -21.63 7.01 9.68
N SER A 92 -20.55 6.91 10.46
CA SER A 92 -19.60 8.02 10.63
C SER A 92 -18.61 8.16 9.47
N ILE A 93 -18.49 7.14 8.61
CA ILE A 93 -17.55 7.10 7.48
C ILE A 93 -18.22 6.90 6.10
N PRO A 94 -19.34 7.58 5.78
CA PRO A 94 -20.16 7.27 4.60
C PRO A 94 -19.38 7.46 3.29
N TRP A 95 -18.52 8.48 3.22
CA TRP A 95 -17.71 8.76 2.04
C TRP A 95 -16.60 7.74 1.81
N ARG A 96 -16.05 7.13 2.88
CA ARG A 96 -15.06 6.07 2.75
C ARG A 96 -15.72 4.81 2.21
N LEU A 97 -16.82 4.39 2.81
CA LEU A 97 -17.56 3.20 2.39
C LEU A 97 -18.12 3.35 0.97
N GLY A 98 -18.84 4.45 0.71
CA GLY A 98 -19.40 4.73 -0.62
C GLY A 98 -18.34 4.93 -1.70
N GLY A 99 -17.23 5.60 -1.37
CA GLY A 99 -16.10 5.77 -2.28
C GLY A 99 -15.41 4.45 -2.64
N ALA A 100 -15.14 3.60 -1.65
CA ALA A 100 -14.58 2.27 -1.87
C ALA A 100 -15.51 1.40 -2.71
N ALA A 101 -16.80 1.36 -2.37
CA ALA A 101 -17.80 0.62 -3.13
C ALA A 101 -17.87 1.11 -4.59
N ALA A 102 -17.84 2.42 -4.83
CA ALA A 102 -17.87 3.00 -6.18
C ALA A 102 -16.62 2.62 -7.00
N VAL A 103 -15.43 2.68 -6.40
CA VAL A 103 -14.17 2.29 -7.07
C VAL A 103 -14.17 0.81 -7.40
N ILE A 104 -14.59 -0.04 -6.46
CA ILE A 104 -14.70 -1.50 -6.66
C ILE A 104 -15.70 -1.79 -7.78
N THR A 105 -16.88 -1.20 -7.73
CA THR A 105 -17.94 -1.42 -8.73
C THR A 105 -17.45 -1.02 -10.12
N ALA A 106 -16.83 0.16 -10.24
CA ALA A 106 -16.30 0.62 -11.51
C ALA A 106 -15.19 -0.30 -12.03
N THR A 107 -14.32 -0.80 -11.15
CA THR A 107 -13.25 -1.75 -11.49
C THR A 107 -13.83 -3.09 -11.94
N GLY A 108 -14.85 -3.62 -11.25
CA GLY A 108 -15.46 -4.91 -11.60
C GLY A 108 -16.08 -4.93 -12.99
N PHE A 109 -16.84 -3.89 -13.35
CA PHE A 109 -17.36 -3.77 -14.72
C PHE A 109 -16.26 -3.57 -15.76
N ALA A 110 -15.24 -2.80 -15.42
CA ALA A 110 -14.21 -2.42 -16.36
C ALA A 110 -13.10 -3.47 -16.56
N ASN A 111 -12.80 -4.30 -15.56
CA ASN A 111 -11.65 -5.20 -15.56
C ASN A 111 -12.02 -6.66 -15.28
N TRP A 112 -13.13 -6.95 -14.60
CA TRP A 112 -13.50 -8.32 -14.17
C TRP A 112 -14.72 -8.89 -14.92
N ASP A 113 -15.22 -8.17 -15.92
CA ASP A 113 -16.32 -8.60 -16.80
C ASP A 113 -17.59 -9.03 -16.04
N TRP A 114 -17.94 -8.31 -14.97
CA TRP A 114 -19.17 -8.54 -14.22
C TRP A 114 -20.41 -8.46 -15.11
N GLY A 115 -21.23 -9.51 -15.08
CA GLY A 115 -22.45 -9.66 -15.89
C GLY A 115 -22.24 -10.37 -17.23
N SER A 116 -21.02 -10.83 -17.53
CA SER A 116 -20.72 -11.61 -18.74
C SER A 116 -21.24 -13.04 -18.69
N SER A 117 -21.62 -13.56 -17.51
CA SER A 117 -22.19 -14.89 -17.36
C SER A 117 -23.41 -14.93 -16.42
N ARG A 118 -24.08 -16.07 -16.39
CA ARG A 118 -24.97 -16.43 -15.26
C ARG A 118 -24.14 -16.73 -14.03
N PHE A 119 -24.77 -16.64 -12.85
CA PHE A 119 -24.11 -16.95 -11.58
C PHE A 119 -23.49 -18.35 -11.60
N ARG A 120 -22.20 -18.45 -11.25
CA ARG A 120 -21.45 -19.69 -11.20
C ARG A 120 -20.47 -19.69 -10.03
N PHE A 121 -20.20 -20.90 -9.53
CA PHE A 121 -19.11 -21.14 -8.60
C PHE A 121 -17.83 -21.48 -9.38
N ASN A 122 -16.69 -21.14 -8.81
CA ASN A 122 -15.38 -21.55 -9.28
C ASN A 122 -14.56 -22.13 -8.13
N ASN A 123 -13.82 -23.20 -8.41
CA ASN A 123 -12.85 -23.75 -7.48
C ASN A 123 -11.46 -23.43 -8.02
N GLU A 124 -10.82 -22.45 -7.41
CA GLU A 124 -9.56 -21.91 -7.89
C GLU A 124 -8.34 -22.55 -7.20
N GLY A 125 -8.60 -23.29 -6.12
CA GLY A 125 -7.58 -23.74 -5.19
C GLY A 125 -6.87 -22.59 -4.48
N LEU A 126 -5.83 -22.94 -3.72
CA LEU A 126 -5.01 -21.99 -2.98
C LEU A 126 -3.68 -21.74 -3.72
N PHE A 127 -2.58 -22.21 -3.14
CA PHE A 127 -1.23 -22.04 -3.67
C PHE A 127 -0.75 -23.26 -4.48
N GLY A 128 -1.67 -23.93 -5.20
CA GLY A 128 -1.35 -25.08 -6.05
C GLY A 128 -0.43 -24.71 -7.22
N ARG A 129 0.18 -25.72 -7.86
CA ARG A 129 1.00 -25.50 -9.08
C ARG A 129 0.13 -25.43 -10.34
N ASP A 130 -1.06 -25.95 -10.21
CA ASP A 130 -2.16 -26.08 -11.16
C ASP A 130 -3.14 -24.91 -11.10
N THR A 131 -2.99 -23.99 -10.13
CA THR A 131 -3.84 -22.80 -10.04
C THR A 131 -3.40 -21.71 -11.01
N ALA A 132 -4.36 -20.91 -11.49
CA ALA A 132 -4.16 -19.96 -12.60
C ALA A 132 -3.08 -18.92 -12.34
N SER A 133 -3.03 -18.39 -11.11
CA SER A 133 -2.09 -17.35 -10.66
C SER A 133 -1.07 -17.84 -9.64
N LEU A 134 -1.01 -19.15 -9.38
CA LEU A 134 -0.17 -19.76 -8.36
C LEU A 134 -0.41 -19.14 -6.97
N GLY A 135 -1.66 -18.78 -6.64
CA GLY A 135 -2.03 -18.17 -5.37
C GLY A 135 -1.66 -16.69 -5.21
N MET A 136 -1.17 -16.02 -6.27
CA MET A 136 -0.99 -14.56 -6.24
C MET A 136 -2.32 -13.82 -6.09
N ASP A 137 -3.34 -14.32 -6.77
CA ASP A 137 -4.71 -13.85 -6.66
C ASP A 137 -5.23 -13.91 -5.21
N LYS A 138 -5.08 -15.07 -4.56
CA LYS A 138 -5.43 -15.27 -3.15
C LYS A 138 -4.71 -14.30 -2.18
N LEU A 139 -3.46 -13.94 -2.48
CA LEU A 139 -2.74 -12.92 -1.71
C LEU A 139 -3.22 -11.50 -2.00
N GLY A 140 -3.67 -11.24 -3.23
CA GLY A 140 -4.37 -10.02 -3.61
C GLY A 140 -5.67 -9.84 -2.84
N HIS A 141 -6.49 -10.88 -2.74
CA HIS A 141 -7.69 -10.92 -1.92
C HIS A 141 -7.38 -10.63 -0.44
N ALA A 142 -6.50 -11.43 0.17
CA ALA A 142 -6.09 -11.22 1.56
C ALA A 142 -5.54 -9.81 1.83
N TRP A 143 -4.67 -9.29 0.96
CA TRP A 143 -4.07 -7.96 1.14
C TRP A 143 -5.09 -6.85 0.95
N SER A 144 -5.97 -6.96 -0.04
CA SER A 144 -7.02 -5.97 -0.30
C SER A 144 -8.01 -5.93 0.86
N SER A 145 -8.45 -7.09 1.35
CA SER A 145 -9.32 -7.20 2.54
C SER A 145 -8.67 -6.61 3.79
N TYR A 146 -7.38 -6.87 4.00
CA TYR A 146 -6.61 -6.28 5.09
C TYR A 146 -6.56 -4.74 4.97
N VAL A 147 -6.20 -4.20 3.80
CA VAL A 147 -6.08 -2.75 3.57
C VAL A 147 -7.43 -2.04 3.65
N LEU A 148 -8.51 -2.64 3.13
CA LEU A 148 -9.86 -2.09 3.29
C LEU A 148 -10.28 -2.03 4.76
N ALA A 149 -10.02 -3.09 5.52
CA ALA A 149 -10.33 -3.12 6.94
C ALA A 149 -9.55 -2.03 7.69
N GLU A 150 -8.27 -1.85 7.35
CA GLU A 150 -7.44 -0.78 7.90
C GLU A 150 -7.95 0.62 7.52
N PHE A 151 -8.30 0.81 6.25
CA PHE A 151 -8.85 2.05 5.75
C PHE A 151 -10.18 2.44 6.43
N PHE A 152 -11.07 1.49 6.71
CA PHE A 152 -12.31 1.79 7.42
C PHE A 152 -12.09 2.03 8.91
N ALA A 153 -11.31 1.16 9.57
CA ALA A 153 -11.02 1.30 11.00
C ALA A 153 -10.32 2.63 11.30
N ASP A 154 -9.35 3.07 10.48
CA ASP A 154 -8.69 4.38 10.63
C ASP A 154 -9.64 5.57 10.41
N GLY A 155 -10.79 5.37 9.78
CA GLY A 155 -11.81 6.41 9.64
C GLY A 155 -12.72 6.52 10.85
N ILE A 156 -12.85 5.43 11.60
CA ILE A 156 -13.73 5.29 12.76
C ILE A 156 -12.96 5.58 14.07
N GLU A 157 -11.70 5.18 14.14
CA GLU A 157 -10.85 5.34 15.32
C GLU A 157 -10.68 6.82 15.66
N THR A 158 -11.15 7.22 16.85
CA THR A 158 -11.00 8.58 17.38
C THR A 158 -9.95 8.62 18.48
N GLY A 159 -9.66 7.48 19.11
CA GLY A 159 -8.62 7.35 20.12
C GLY A 159 -8.42 5.91 20.59
N PRO A 160 -7.56 5.70 21.62
CA PRO A 160 -7.27 4.37 22.14
C PRO A 160 -8.50 3.61 22.65
N ALA A 161 -9.51 4.34 23.17
CA ALA A 161 -10.71 3.75 23.77
C ALA A 161 -11.59 2.99 22.77
N ASN A 162 -11.72 3.48 21.52
CA ASN A 162 -12.56 2.85 20.51
C ASN A 162 -11.77 2.06 19.44
N ARG A 163 -10.44 1.92 19.59
CA ARG A 163 -9.57 1.30 18.59
C ARG A 163 -9.99 -0.13 18.23
N LYS A 164 -10.34 -0.94 19.22
CA LYS A 164 -10.75 -2.33 19.01
C LYS A 164 -12.12 -2.43 18.34
N SER A 165 -13.10 -1.65 18.77
CA SER A 165 -14.43 -1.63 18.14
C SER A 165 -14.36 -1.10 16.71
N ALA A 166 -13.54 -0.07 16.46
CA ALA A 166 -13.22 0.41 15.12
C ALA A 166 -12.59 -0.68 14.24
N ALA A 167 -11.70 -1.50 14.79
CA ALA A 167 -11.10 -2.64 14.08
C ALA A 167 -12.16 -3.67 13.67
N TYR A 168 -13.10 -4.00 14.57
CA TYR A 168 -14.20 -4.92 14.25
C TYR A 168 -15.14 -4.36 13.19
N THR A 169 -15.58 -3.11 13.32
CA THR A 169 -16.43 -2.47 12.31
C THR A 169 -15.71 -2.41 10.96
N GLY A 170 -14.43 -2.02 10.95
CA GLY A 170 -13.63 -1.96 9.73
C GLY A 170 -13.50 -3.32 9.05
N ALA A 171 -13.25 -4.38 9.81
CA ALA A 171 -13.20 -5.75 9.30
C ALA A 171 -14.55 -6.24 8.74
N ILE A 172 -15.67 -5.95 9.43
CA ILE A 172 -17.01 -6.32 8.95
C ILE A 172 -17.35 -5.57 7.66
N LEU A 173 -17.05 -4.28 7.56
CA LEU A 173 -17.26 -3.49 6.35
C LEU A 173 -16.39 -3.98 5.18
N SER A 174 -15.13 -4.32 5.47
CA SER A 174 -14.22 -4.93 4.49
C SER A 174 -14.77 -6.25 3.97
N MET A 175 -15.15 -7.17 4.86
CA MET A 175 -15.76 -8.44 4.47
C MET A 175 -17.07 -8.26 3.69
N GLY A 176 -17.87 -7.25 4.01
CA GLY A 176 -19.06 -6.90 3.23
C GLY A 176 -18.73 -6.54 1.79
N LEU A 177 -17.67 -5.75 1.57
CA LEU A 177 -17.23 -5.39 0.22
C LEU A 177 -16.50 -6.53 -0.51
N MET A 178 -15.69 -7.32 0.18
CA MET A 178 -15.04 -8.49 -0.42
C MET A 178 -16.08 -9.56 -0.80
N THR A 179 -17.08 -9.81 0.05
CA THR A 179 -18.21 -10.68 -0.31
C THR A 179 -19.00 -10.12 -1.49
N TYR A 180 -19.16 -8.79 -1.57
CA TYR A 180 -19.76 -8.15 -2.74
C TYR A 180 -18.96 -8.41 -4.02
N ILE A 181 -17.63 -8.34 -3.96
CA ILE A 181 -16.74 -8.71 -5.08
C ILE A 181 -17.01 -10.16 -5.50
N GLU A 182 -16.90 -11.12 -4.57
CA GLU A 182 -17.10 -12.55 -4.87
C GLU A 182 -18.46 -12.85 -5.50
N VAL A 183 -19.52 -12.23 -4.98
CA VAL A 183 -20.87 -12.39 -5.53
C VAL A 183 -20.95 -11.92 -6.97
N PHE A 184 -20.28 -10.81 -7.30
CA PHE A 184 -20.27 -10.29 -8.66
C PHE A 184 -19.29 -11.01 -9.58
N ASP A 185 -18.18 -11.54 -9.06
CA ASP A 185 -17.32 -12.48 -9.77
C ASP A 185 -18.07 -13.75 -10.12
N GLY A 186 -19.04 -14.17 -9.30
CA GLY A 186 -20.05 -15.17 -9.66
C GLY A 186 -20.75 -14.92 -11.00
N PHE A 187 -20.91 -13.67 -11.43
CA PHE A 187 -21.48 -13.28 -12.73
C PHE A 187 -20.42 -12.96 -13.80
N SER A 188 -19.14 -13.29 -13.56
CA SER A 188 -18.06 -13.23 -14.53
C SER A 188 -17.81 -14.59 -15.17
N ALA A 189 -17.63 -14.59 -16.50
CA ALA A 189 -17.28 -15.79 -17.24
C ALA A 189 -15.89 -16.32 -16.88
N GLU A 190 -14.97 -15.44 -16.51
CA GLU A 190 -13.56 -15.77 -16.21
C GLU A 190 -13.33 -16.14 -14.73
N HIS A 191 -13.92 -15.38 -13.79
CA HIS A 191 -13.66 -15.53 -12.35
C HIS A 191 -14.59 -16.55 -11.68
N GLY A 192 -15.87 -16.23 -11.50
CA GLY A 192 -16.81 -17.06 -10.72
C GLY A 192 -16.68 -16.86 -9.21
N PHE A 193 -17.70 -17.23 -8.44
CA PHE A 193 -17.70 -17.10 -6.99
C PHE A 193 -16.80 -18.16 -6.35
N SER A 194 -15.83 -17.75 -5.52
CA SER A 194 -14.92 -18.67 -4.84
C SER A 194 -15.06 -18.63 -3.31
N ILE A 195 -15.16 -19.83 -2.71
CA ILE A 195 -15.10 -19.95 -1.25
C ILE A 195 -13.65 -19.80 -0.76
N GLU A 196 -12.68 -20.20 -1.58
CA GLU A 196 -11.26 -20.02 -1.30
C GLU A 196 -10.89 -18.54 -1.19
N ASP A 197 -11.44 -17.68 -2.05
CA ASP A 197 -11.28 -16.22 -1.95
C ASP A 197 -11.91 -15.66 -0.68
N LEU A 198 -13.17 -15.99 -0.41
CA LEU A 198 -13.83 -15.56 0.83
C LEU A 198 -13.05 -15.97 2.09
N ALA A 199 -12.40 -17.14 2.08
CA ALA A 199 -11.58 -17.62 3.19
C ALA A 199 -10.29 -16.79 3.36
N VAL A 200 -9.59 -16.44 2.28
CA VAL A 200 -8.37 -15.61 2.37
C VAL A 200 -8.69 -14.14 2.62
N ASP A 201 -9.84 -13.65 2.16
CA ASP A 201 -10.39 -12.35 2.53
C ASP A 201 -10.65 -12.27 4.03
N THR A 202 -11.24 -13.32 4.59
CA THR A 202 -11.46 -13.43 6.04
C THR A 202 -10.12 -13.40 6.78
N ALA A 203 -9.10 -14.10 6.29
CA ALA A 203 -7.76 -14.07 6.89
C ALA A 203 -7.13 -12.67 6.87
N GLY A 204 -7.29 -11.92 5.77
CA GLY A 204 -6.86 -10.53 5.65
C GLY A 204 -7.55 -9.60 6.64
N ALA A 205 -8.88 -9.66 6.72
CA ALA A 205 -9.66 -8.88 7.67
C ALA A 205 -9.29 -9.20 9.12
N LEU A 206 -9.12 -10.48 9.47
CA LEU A 206 -8.69 -10.91 10.79
C LEU A 206 -7.27 -10.46 11.13
N LEU A 207 -6.36 -10.39 10.15
CA LEU A 207 -5.03 -9.82 10.36
C LEU A 207 -5.11 -8.34 10.77
N SER A 208 -6.01 -7.56 10.15
CA SER A 208 -6.26 -6.16 10.53
C SER A 208 -6.80 -6.06 11.96
N VAL A 209 -7.76 -6.92 12.32
CA VAL A 209 -8.27 -7.01 13.70
C VAL A 209 -7.14 -7.32 14.68
N ALA A 210 -6.32 -8.34 14.40
CA ALA A 210 -5.20 -8.70 15.25
C ALA A 210 -4.21 -7.53 15.39
N ARG A 211 -3.86 -6.88 14.29
CA ARG A 211 -2.89 -5.78 14.25
C ARG A 211 -3.33 -4.58 15.10
N ARG A 212 -4.63 -4.24 15.10
CA ARG A 212 -5.16 -3.14 15.93
C ARG A 212 -5.47 -3.52 17.37
N SER A 213 -5.92 -4.75 17.60
CA SER A 213 -6.40 -5.19 18.91
C SER A 213 -5.29 -5.71 19.83
N ILE A 214 -4.19 -6.21 19.26
CA ILE A 214 -3.02 -6.67 20.04
C ILE A 214 -2.09 -5.47 20.31
N PRO A 215 -1.84 -5.12 21.58
CA PRO A 215 -1.03 -3.96 21.94
C PRO A 215 0.35 -3.94 21.26
N GLY A 216 0.61 -2.88 20.51
CA GLY A 216 1.88 -2.63 19.83
C GLY A 216 2.17 -3.55 18.64
N LEU A 217 1.22 -4.37 18.17
CA LEU A 217 1.43 -5.19 16.96
C LEU A 217 1.47 -4.33 15.69
N GLN A 218 0.62 -3.30 15.59
CA GLN A 218 0.64 -2.31 14.50
C GLN A 218 2.00 -1.63 14.30
N ASP A 219 2.74 -1.39 15.38
CA ASP A 219 4.07 -0.77 15.32
C ASP A 219 5.17 -1.77 14.91
N LYS A 220 4.88 -3.08 14.95
CA LYS A 220 5.84 -4.16 14.74
C LYS A 220 5.64 -4.89 13.43
N LEU A 221 4.43 -5.06 12.94
CA LEU A 221 4.14 -5.97 11.83
C LEU A 221 3.21 -5.31 10.80
N ASP A 222 3.65 -5.33 9.55
CA ASP A 222 2.86 -4.88 8.40
C ASP A 222 2.73 -5.99 7.36
N PHE A 223 1.58 -6.03 6.68
CA PHE A 223 1.38 -6.83 5.47
C PHE A 223 1.38 -5.89 4.25
N ARG A 224 2.43 -5.97 3.44
CA ARG A 224 2.72 -5.01 2.37
C ARG A 224 2.72 -5.63 0.99
N LEU A 225 2.32 -4.82 0.02
CA LEU A 225 2.49 -5.06 -1.40
C LEU A 225 3.73 -4.32 -1.91
N LEU A 226 4.67 -5.04 -2.51
CA LEU A 226 5.69 -4.46 -3.38
C LEU A 226 5.24 -4.66 -4.82
N TYR A 227 5.07 -3.55 -5.56
CA TYR A 227 4.70 -3.60 -6.98
C TYR A 227 5.82 -3.05 -7.86
N VAL A 228 6.28 -3.87 -8.80
CA VAL A 228 7.17 -3.48 -9.89
C VAL A 228 6.55 -4.00 -11.18
N PRO A 229 6.03 -3.13 -12.06
CA PRO A 229 5.25 -3.55 -13.22
C PRO A 229 5.97 -4.58 -14.09
N SER A 230 5.25 -5.62 -14.49
CA SER A 230 5.79 -6.65 -15.38
C SER A 230 6.14 -6.09 -16.77
N GLY A 231 5.43 -5.04 -17.20
CA GLY A 231 5.61 -4.34 -18.48
C GLY A 231 6.61 -3.17 -18.46
N GLY A 232 7.29 -2.92 -17.33
CA GLY A 232 8.16 -1.76 -17.16
C GLY A 232 7.42 -0.49 -16.71
N PHE A 233 8.15 0.58 -16.36
CA PHE A 233 7.55 1.80 -15.81
C PHE A 233 6.64 2.56 -16.79
N ASP A 234 6.89 2.44 -18.10
CA ASP A 234 6.04 3.03 -19.14
C ASP A 234 4.61 2.47 -19.11
N SER A 235 4.44 1.22 -18.63
CA SER A 235 3.12 0.61 -18.49
C SER A 235 2.29 1.32 -17.41
N ILE A 236 2.89 1.73 -16.28
CA ILE A 236 2.18 2.52 -15.25
C ILE A 236 1.68 3.84 -15.83
N LEU A 237 2.56 4.59 -16.50
CA LEU A 237 2.19 5.90 -17.06
C LEU A 237 1.11 5.79 -18.11
N SER A 238 1.09 4.70 -18.88
CA SER A 238 0.05 4.46 -19.88
C SER A 238 -1.31 4.06 -19.28
N CYS A 239 -1.35 3.51 -18.06
CA CYS A 239 -2.58 3.32 -17.28
C CYS A 239 -3.01 4.58 -16.54
N PHE A 240 -2.18 5.62 -16.38
CA PHE A 240 -2.60 6.84 -15.69
C PHE A 240 -3.14 7.87 -16.71
N PRO A 241 -4.33 8.46 -16.53
CA PRO A 241 -5.29 8.31 -15.43
C PRO A 241 -6.37 7.24 -15.68
N LYS A 242 -6.21 6.38 -16.69
CA LYS A 242 -7.16 5.32 -17.08
C LYS A 242 -7.22 4.21 -16.02
N PRO A 243 -8.24 4.17 -15.13
CA PRO A 243 -8.33 3.12 -14.11
C PRO A 243 -8.57 1.73 -14.73
N PHE A 244 -8.85 1.68 -16.03
CA PHE A 244 -9.44 0.58 -16.78
C PHE A 244 -8.60 0.21 -18.02
N CYS A 245 -7.30 -0.02 -17.83
CA CYS A 245 -6.36 -0.26 -18.92
C CYS A 245 -6.30 -1.73 -19.42
N ASP A 246 -6.90 -2.67 -18.69
CA ASP A 246 -6.80 -4.11 -18.98
C ASP A 246 -7.50 -4.52 -20.29
N LYS A 247 -8.54 -3.78 -20.69
CA LYS A 247 -9.35 -4.08 -21.89
C LYS A 247 -8.93 -3.31 -23.15
N ASP A 248 -7.90 -2.47 -23.08
CA ASP A 248 -7.45 -1.65 -24.22
C ASP A 248 -6.72 -2.45 -25.31
N GLY A 249 -6.64 -3.78 -25.21
CA GLY A 249 -5.96 -4.66 -26.18
C GLY A 249 -4.43 -4.46 -26.24
N LYS A 250 -3.89 -3.62 -25.35
CA LYS A 250 -2.45 -3.41 -25.15
C LYS A 250 -1.98 -4.31 -24.01
N LYS A 251 -0.70 -4.66 -24.00
CA LYS A 251 -0.03 -5.49 -22.97
C LYS A 251 0.04 -4.83 -21.57
N VAL A 252 -0.78 -3.83 -21.32
CA VAL A 252 -0.71 -2.98 -20.13
C VAL A 252 -1.77 -3.48 -19.17
N ARG A 253 -1.32 -4.01 -18.03
CA ARG A 253 -2.20 -4.43 -16.93
C ARG A 253 -2.22 -3.37 -15.83
N SER A 254 -3.38 -3.24 -15.19
CA SER A 254 -3.55 -2.43 -14.00
C SER A 254 -2.68 -2.98 -12.86
N PRO A 255 -2.24 -2.15 -11.91
CA PRO A 255 -1.49 -2.62 -10.75
C PRO A 255 -2.21 -3.69 -9.93
N ILE A 256 -3.54 -3.77 -10.01
CA ILE A 256 -4.37 -4.74 -9.28
C ILE A 256 -4.30 -6.12 -9.96
N THR A 257 -4.34 -6.17 -11.30
CA THR A 257 -4.39 -7.41 -12.09
C THR A 257 -3.01 -7.88 -12.59
N ASP A 258 -1.97 -7.04 -12.49
CA ASP A 258 -0.59 -7.44 -12.78
C ASP A 258 0.06 -8.25 -11.65
N TYR A 259 -0.47 -9.45 -11.41
CA TYR A 259 0.08 -10.38 -10.42
C TYR A 259 1.57 -10.72 -10.63
N SER A 260 2.08 -10.62 -11.85
CA SER A 260 3.50 -10.89 -12.14
C SER A 260 4.44 -9.80 -11.63
N GLY A 261 3.93 -8.56 -11.54
CA GLY A 261 4.64 -7.41 -10.99
C GLY A 261 4.59 -7.31 -9.47
N GLN A 262 3.71 -8.07 -8.82
CA GLN A 262 3.47 -7.99 -7.38
C GLN A 262 4.34 -8.95 -6.56
N ARG A 263 4.64 -8.54 -5.33
CA ARG A 263 5.15 -9.40 -4.26
C ARG A 263 4.45 -9.03 -2.97
N TYR A 264 3.95 -10.02 -2.26
CA TYR A 264 3.31 -9.82 -0.97
C TYR A 264 4.29 -10.21 0.15
N LEU A 265 4.41 -9.38 1.17
CA LEU A 265 5.35 -9.61 2.26
C LEU A 265 4.82 -9.17 3.62
N MET A 266 5.23 -9.88 4.65
CA MET A 266 5.19 -9.44 6.03
C MET A 266 6.49 -8.70 6.35
N ALA A 267 6.38 -7.49 6.90
CA ALA A 267 7.51 -6.68 7.35
C ALA A 267 7.50 -6.56 8.88
N LEU A 268 8.48 -7.18 9.53
CA LEU A 268 8.72 -7.00 10.95
C LEU A 268 9.62 -5.77 11.17
N LYS A 269 9.04 -4.71 11.68
CA LYS A 269 9.67 -3.41 11.95
C LYS A 269 10.37 -3.44 13.30
N LEU A 270 11.69 -3.30 13.31
CA LEU A 270 12.43 -3.23 14.58
C LEU A 270 12.12 -1.94 15.37
N ALA A 271 11.70 -0.85 14.71
CA ALA A 271 11.23 0.37 15.36
C ALA A 271 10.10 0.14 16.38
N GLY A 272 9.27 -0.89 16.19
CA GLY A 272 8.16 -1.22 17.09
C GLY A 272 8.58 -1.83 18.44
N PHE A 273 9.87 -2.11 18.65
CA PHE A 273 10.38 -2.71 19.88
C PHE A 273 11.17 -1.68 20.69
N ASP A 274 10.85 -1.54 21.98
CA ASP A 274 11.47 -0.56 22.87
C ASP A 274 13.01 -0.67 22.93
N ARG A 275 13.53 -1.90 22.82
CA ARG A 275 14.98 -2.18 22.77
C ARG A 275 15.69 -1.48 21.61
N PHE A 276 15.02 -1.27 20.48
CA PHE A 276 15.65 -0.74 19.26
C PHE A 276 15.30 0.73 18.99
N LYS A 277 14.34 1.33 19.69
CA LYS A 277 13.89 2.72 19.48
C LYS A 277 15.02 3.76 19.54
N ARG A 278 16.05 3.54 20.37
CA ARG A 278 17.21 4.43 20.52
C ARG A 278 18.45 4.01 19.71
N SER A 279 18.31 2.95 18.90
CA SER A 279 19.40 2.38 18.10
C SER A 279 19.17 2.66 16.61
N PRO A 280 20.23 2.75 15.79
CA PRO A 280 20.09 2.73 14.33
C PRO A 280 19.27 1.54 13.80
N LEU A 281 19.17 0.45 14.58
CA LEU A 281 18.37 -0.73 14.25
C LEU A 281 16.87 -0.43 14.09
N ARG A 282 16.33 0.70 14.58
CA ARG A 282 14.94 1.10 14.30
C ARG A 282 14.64 1.23 12.79
N LEU A 283 15.68 1.51 11.99
CA LEU A 283 15.57 1.62 10.54
C LEU A 283 15.57 0.27 9.82
N VAL A 284 15.74 -0.84 10.53
CA VAL A 284 15.81 -2.18 9.94
C VAL A 284 14.45 -2.87 10.00
N GLU A 285 14.09 -3.51 8.90
CA GLU A 285 12.92 -4.39 8.79
C GLU A 285 13.36 -5.80 8.38
N LEU A 286 12.71 -6.82 8.95
CA LEU A 286 12.86 -8.20 8.48
C LEU A 286 11.67 -8.55 7.59
N HIS A 287 11.96 -8.99 6.37
CA HIS A 287 10.95 -9.32 5.37
C HIS A 287 10.81 -10.83 5.21
N GLY A 288 9.58 -11.30 5.11
CA GLY A 288 9.24 -12.65 4.67
C GLY A 288 8.03 -12.58 3.75
N GLY A 289 8.08 -13.20 2.59
CA GLY A 289 7.01 -13.04 1.61
C GLY A 289 6.99 -14.09 0.51
N TYR A 290 6.09 -13.88 -0.44
CA TYR A 290 5.82 -14.77 -1.55
C TYR A 290 5.64 -14.00 -2.85
N TYR A 291 6.13 -14.57 -3.95
CA TYR A 291 5.75 -14.16 -5.30
C TYR A 291 5.73 -15.33 -6.26
N ALA A 292 4.95 -15.19 -7.33
CA ALA A 292 4.95 -16.09 -8.44
C ALA A 292 5.01 -15.34 -9.78
N ARG A 293 5.55 -15.99 -10.82
CA ARG A 293 5.71 -15.45 -12.18
C ARG A 293 5.66 -16.59 -13.20
N GLY A 294 5.47 -16.25 -14.47
CA GLY A 294 5.56 -17.23 -15.55
C GLY A 294 4.28 -18.05 -15.75
N PHE A 295 3.17 -17.65 -15.12
CA PHE A 295 1.88 -18.34 -15.22
C PHE A 295 0.96 -17.75 -16.29
N THR A 296 1.20 -16.50 -16.71
CA THR A 296 0.42 -15.82 -17.76
C THR A 296 0.64 -16.47 -19.12
N GLN A 297 -0.35 -16.41 -20.02
CA GLN A 297 -0.21 -16.96 -21.38
C GLN A 297 0.97 -16.32 -22.12
N GLU A 298 1.14 -15.00 -22.00
CA GLU A 298 2.27 -14.28 -22.59
C GLU A 298 3.63 -14.79 -22.09
N ASP A 299 3.75 -15.08 -20.80
CA ASP A 299 5.00 -15.62 -20.27
C ASP A 299 5.28 -17.04 -20.80
N ARG A 300 4.23 -17.85 -20.97
CA ARG A 300 4.33 -19.20 -21.55
C ARG A 300 4.74 -19.14 -23.02
N ASP A 301 4.14 -18.25 -23.79
CA ASP A 301 4.47 -18.02 -25.21
C ASP A 301 5.92 -17.51 -25.36
N ALA A 302 6.39 -16.70 -24.41
CA ALA A 302 7.77 -16.23 -24.33
C ALA A 302 8.76 -17.27 -23.76
N GLY A 303 8.31 -18.49 -23.44
CA GLY A 303 9.15 -19.55 -22.87
C GLY A 303 9.71 -19.25 -21.48
N LYS A 304 9.11 -18.31 -20.74
CA LYS A 304 9.57 -17.98 -19.39
C LYS A 304 9.19 -19.11 -18.43
N PRO A 305 10.13 -19.59 -17.60
CA PRO A 305 9.84 -20.68 -16.68
C PRO A 305 8.91 -20.20 -15.57
N LEU A 306 8.02 -21.11 -15.15
CA LEU A 306 7.16 -20.93 -13.99
C LEU A 306 8.03 -20.78 -12.73
N ARG A 307 7.79 -19.71 -11.96
CA ARG A 307 8.52 -19.41 -10.72
C ARG A 307 7.51 -19.21 -9.61
N ARG A 308 7.75 -19.90 -8.51
CA ARG A 308 7.02 -19.74 -7.26
C ARG A 308 8.03 -19.74 -6.14
N ARG A 309 8.12 -18.63 -5.39
CA ARG A 309 9.20 -18.45 -4.41
C ARG A 309 8.70 -17.78 -3.15
N LEU A 310 9.02 -18.42 -2.04
CA LEU A 310 9.17 -17.73 -0.77
C LEU A 310 10.47 -16.93 -0.80
N PHE A 311 10.47 -15.76 -0.20
CA PHE A 311 11.66 -14.94 -0.05
C PHE A 311 11.76 -14.40 1.36
N PHE A 312 12.99 -14.13 1.78
CA PHE A 312 13.29 -13.45 3.02
C PHE A 312 14.22 -12.28 2.73
N GLY A 313 14.24 -11.26 3.58
CA GLY A 313 15.12 -10.13 3.31
C GLY A 313 15.27 -9.16 4.46
N LEU A 314 16.14 -8.19 4.21
CA LEU A 314 16.34 -7.03 5.07
C LEU A 314 15.87 -5.79 4.32
N GLY A 315 15.05 -4.99 4.98
CA GLY A 315 14.49 -3.75 4.46
C GLY A 315 14.92 -2.53 5.27
N LEU A 316 14.81 -1.37 4.64
CA LEU A 316 14.88 -0.07 5.28
C LEU A 316 13.46 0.36 5.65
N ASN A 317 13.24 0.69 6.92
CA ASN A 317 12.00 1.30 7.40
C ASN A 317 11.93 2.76 6.93
N VAL A 318 11.47 2.95 5.70
CA VAL A 318 11.36 4.29 5.08
C VAL A 318 10.36 5.17 5.83
N GLY A 319 9.30 4.57 6.38
CA GLY A 319 8.32 5.28 7.18
C GLY A 319 8.96 5.91 8.43
N GLU A 320 9.78 5.16 9.15
CA GLU A 320 10.55 5.67 10.30
C GLU A 320 11.61 6.70 9.87
N LEU A 321 12.25 6.50 8.72
CA LEU A 321 13.29 7.41 8.22
C LEU A 321 12.73 8.79 7.85
N LEU A 322 11.62 8.83 7.10
CA LEU A 322 11.06 10.07 6.55
C LEU A 322 10.00 10.70 7.45
N PHE A 323 9.28 9.87 8.21
CA PHE A 323 8.13 10.27 9.03
C PHE A 323 8.21 9.65 10.43
N PRO A 324 9.25 9.97 11.22
CA PRO A 324 9.46 9.39 12.55
C PRO A 324 8.35 9.79 13.56
N ASN A 325 7.64 10.89 13.29
CA ASN A 325 6.59 11.39 14.17
C ASN A 325 5.19 11.14 13.58
N ARG A 326 4.18 11.10 14.45
CA ARG A 326 2.78 11.03 14.03
C ARG A 326 2.36 12.39 13.44
N GLU A 327 2.42 12.50 12.13
CA GLU A 327 2.08 13.72 11.40
C GLU A 327 0.64 13.67 10.85
N ARG A 328 0.01 14.84 10.67
CA ARG A 328 -1.30 14.98 10.01
C ARG A 328 -1.12 15.41 8.54
N GLY A 329 -2.19 15.35 7.76
CA GLY A 329 -2.19 15.79 6.37
C GLY A 329 -1.38 14.86 5.44
N ILE A 330 -0.69 15.45 4.46
CA ILE A 330 -0.01 14.70 3.38
C ILE A 330 1.06 13.74 3.91
N LYS A 331 1.83 14.16 4.92
CA LYS A 331 2.88 13.31 5.52
C LYS A 331 2.30 12.14 6.30
N GLY A 332 1.21 12.36 7.03
CA GLY A 332 0.45 11.27 7.66
C GLY A 332 -0.08 10.28 6.63
N ALA A 333 -0.64 10.76 5.53
CA ALA A 333 -1.10 9.92 4.42
C ALA A 333 0.05 9.16 3.73
N ALA A 334 1.21 9.79 3.56
CA ALA A 334 2.40 9.14 3.01
C ALA A 334 2.91 8.03 3.94
N LYS A 335 2.99 8.30 5.24
CA LYS A 335 3.34 7.27 6.23
C LYS A 335 2.34 6.12 6.23
N TRP A 336 1.05 6.42 6.19
CA TRP A 336 -0.01 5.42 6.09
C TRP A 336 0.19 4.54 4.85
N ALA A 337 0.45 5.12 3.68
CA ALA A 337 0.71 4.36 2.47
C ALA A 337 1.93 3.42 2.61
N LEU A 338 2.99 3.86 3.29
CA LEU A 338 4.20 3.05 3.53
C LEU A 338 3.97 1.87 4.49
N ASP A 339 2.92 1.91 5.32
CA ASP A 339 2.56 0.76 6.16
C ASP A 339 1.93 -0.39 5.32
N TYR A 340 1.47 -0.12 4.09
CA TYR A 340 0.81 -1.11 3.22
C TYR A 340 1.52 -1.33 1.88
N ILE A 341 2.36 -0.38 1.45
CA ILE A 341 3.10 -0.43 0.19
C ILE A 341 4.60 -0.42 0.48
N GLN A 342 5.28 -1.45 -0.02
CA GLN A 342 6.74 -1.51 0.02
C GLN A 342 7.32 -0.80 -1.20
N LEU A 343 8.14 0.21 -0.95
CA LEU A 343 8.85 0.89 -2.03
C LEU A 343 9.90 -0.03 -2.68
N PRO A 344 9.96 -0.10 -4.03
CA PRO A 344 11.04 -0.79 -4.72
C PRO A 344 12.42 -0.27 -4.29
N TYR A 345 13.44 -1.14 -4.33
CA TYR A 345 14.84 -0.80 -4.05
C TYR A 345 15.15 -0.35 -2.62
N THR A 346 14.23 -0.54 -1.68
CA THR A 346 14.42 -0.25 -0.25
C THR A 346 14.67 -1.51 0.58
N ALA A 347 14.77 -2.67 -0.08
CA ALA A 347 15.03 -3.95 0.55
C ALA A 347 15.83 -4.87 -0.36
N ILE A 348 16.58 -5.78 0.25
CA ILE A 348 17.26 -6.88 -0.42
C ILE A 348 16.54 -8.17 -0.04
N HIS A 349 15.99 -8.87 -1.03
CA HIS A 349 15.34 -10.17 -0.86
C HIS A 349 16.22 -11.28 -1.41
N SER A 350 16.31 -12.39 -0.68
CA SER A 350 16.98 -13.61 -1.14
C SER A 350 16.30 -14.16 -2.39
N LYS A 351 17.11 -14.77 -3.26
CA LYS A 351 16.62 -15.37 -4.51
C LYS A 351 16.02 -16.73 -4.29
#